data_AF-A0A968FWT2-F1
#
_entry.id   AF-A0A968FWT2-F1
#
_cell.length_a   1.000
_cell.length_b   1.000
_cell.length_c   1.000
_cell.angle_alpha   90.00
_cell.angle_beta   90.00
_cell.angle_gamma   90.00
#
_symmetry.space_group_name_H-M   'P 1'
#
loop_
_entity.id
_entity.type
_entity.pdbx_description
1 polymer ?
#
loop_
_entity_poly.entity_id
_entity_poly.type
_entity_poly.pdbx_seq_one_letter_code
_entity_poly.pdbx_strand_id
1 'polypeptide(L)'
;MGSLADLLFTHDLVFCSGGITLHEALAAGTPALVINQVSHQEEKARTAEQFGAAVNLGLAEEFQPQKIEGFLKTPRTCLEKMSRAGKDQVDGKGIFR
;
A
#
# COMPACT_ATOMS: atom_id res chain seq x y z
N MET A 1 16.45 -5.71 -15.88
CA MET A 1 15.12 -5.51 -15.28
C MET A 1 15.22 -5.97 -13.83
N GLY A 2 14.87 -5.12 -12.86
CA GLY A 2 15.01 -5.43 -11.42
C GLY A 2 13.94 -6.43 -10.94
N SER A 3 14.13 -7.00 -9.75
CA SER A 3 13.12 -7.85 -9.08
C SER A 3 11.92 -7.02 -8.61
N LEU A 4 10.80 -7.66 -8.23
CA LEU A 4 9.67 -6.96 -7.62
C LEU A 4 10.07 -6.20 -6.35
N ALA A 5 10.95 -6.79 -5.54
CA ALA A 5 11.48 -6.14 -4.34
C ALA A 5 12.24 -4.85 -4.69
N ASP A 6 13.06 -4.87 -5.75
CA ASP A 6 13.78 -3.68 -6.22
C ASP A 6 12.80 -2.60 -6.70
N LEU A 7 11.75 -3.00 -7.43
CA LEU A 7 10.73 -2.07 -7.90
C LEU A 7 10.00 -1.40 -6.73
N LEU A 8 9.56 -2.18 -5.73
CA LEU A 8 8.93 -1.63 -4.55
C LEU A 8 9.89 -0.66 -3.83
N PHE A 9 11.12 -1.09 -3.55
CA PHE A 9 12.07 -0.31 -2.76
C PHE A 9 12.50 1.01 -3.43
N THR A 10 12.54 1.07 -4.76
CA THR A 10 13.06 2.22 -5.52
C THR A 10 12.01 3.24 -5.96
N HIS A 11 10.72 2.94 -5.78
CA HIS A 11 9.62 3.84 -6.16
C HIS A 11 8.96 4.45 -4.92
N ASP A 12 8.49 5.69 -5.04
CA ASP A 12 7.84 6.40 -3.92
C ASP A 12 6.41 5.90 -3.63
N LEU A 13 5.80 5.14 -4.56
CA LEU A 13 4.40 4.70 -4.49
C LEU A 13 4.14 3.47 -5.37
N VAL A 14 3.20 2.62 -4.97
CA VAL A 14 2.69 1.49 -5.78
C VAL A 14 1.16 1.45 -5.87
N PHE A 15 0.64 1.06 -7.03
CA PHE A 15 -0.74 0.61 -7.18
C PHE A 15 -0.78 -0.92 -7.14
N CYS A 16 -1.58 -1.52 -6.26
CA CYS A 16 -1.70 -2.97 -6.15
C CYS A 16 -3.08 -3.41 -5.63
N SER A 17 -3.34 -4.71 -5.58
CA SER A 17 -4.50 -5.26 -4.88
C SER A 17 -4.19 -5.54 -3.41
N GLY A 18 -5.23 -5.78 -2.59
CA GLY A 18 -5.10 -6.13 -1.16
C GLY A 18 -4.58 -7.56 -0.90
N GLY A 19 -3.75 -8.08 -1.80
CA GLY A 19 -3.14 -9.41 -1.73
C GLY A 19 -1.76 -9.41 -1.06
N ILE A 20 -0.90 -10.35 -1.47
CA ILE A 20 0.47 -10.49 -0.94
C ILE A 20 1.32 -9.25 -1.24
N THR A 21 1.17 -8.66 -2.43
CA THR A 21 1.94 -7.47 -2.84
C THR A 21 1.69 -6.26 -1.94
N LEU A 22 0.49 -6.13 -1.35
CA LEU A 22 0.28 -5.11 -0.31
C LEU A 22 1.23 -5.34 0.86
N HIS A 23 1.34 -6.57 1.38
CA HIS A 23 2.26 -6.89 2.46
C HIS A 23 3.73 -6.66 2.09
N GLU A 24 4.13 -7.03 0.86
CA GLU A 24 5.48 -6.78 0.35
C GLU A 24 5.79 -5.28 0.26
N ALA A 25 4.83 -4.48 -0.20
CA ALA A 25 4.96 -3.02 -0.27
C ALA A 25 5.11 -2.42 1.13
N LEU A 26 4.31 -2.85 2.11
CA LEU A 26 4.42 -2.39 3.49
C LEU A 26 5.78 -2.74 4.11
N ALA A 27 6.28 -3.95 3.86
CA ALA A 27 7.60 -4.39 4.34
C ALA A 27 8.75 -3.58 3.70
N ALA A 28 8.66 -3.30 2.40
CA ALA A 28 9.60 -2.41 1.71
C ALA A 28 9.47 -0.93 2.18
N GLY A 29 8.32 -0.60 2.78
CA GLY A 29 7.88 0.75 3.14
C GLY A 29 7.55 1.61 1.93
N THR A 30 7.00 0.99 0.89
CA THR A 30 6.46 1.67 -0.28
C THR A 30 4.98 1.92 -0.02
N PRO A 31 4.53 3.18 0.12
CA PRO A 31 3.12 3.48 0.30
C PRO A 31 2.27 2.90 -0.85
N ALA A 32 1.08 2.39 -0.52
CA ALA A 32 0.24 1.67 -1.47
C ALA A 32 -1.11 2.36 -1.72
N LEU A 33 -1.50 2.49 -2.99
CA LEU A 33 -2.86 2.78 -3.42
C LEU A 33 -3.53 1.46 -3.81
N VAL A 34 -4.51 1.03 -3.02
CA VAL A 34 -5.00 -0.35 -3.07
C VAL A 34 -6.35 -0.45 -3.77
N ILE A 35 -6.40 -1.21 -4.86
CA ILE A 35 -7.61 -1.51 -5.64
C ILE A 35 -7.95 -2.99 -5.44
N ASN A 36 -9.01 -3.26 -4.68
CA ASN A 36 -9.35 -4.62 -4.27
C ASN A 36 -10.12 -5.34 -5.37
N GLN A 37 -9.77 -6.61 -5.62
CA GLN A 37 -10.48 -7.42 -6.61
C GLN A 37 -11.72 -8.11 -6.01
N VAL A 38 -11.71 -8.35 -4.70
CA VAL A 38 -12.73 -9.11 -3.96
C VAL A 38 -12.83 -8.59 -2.53
N SER A 39 -14.00 -8.77 -1.90
CA SER A 39 -14.32 -8.16 -0.58
C SER A 39 -13.33 -8.48 0.54
N HIS A 40 -12.80 -9.71 0.61
CA HIS A 40 -11.85 -10.09 1.66
C HIS A 40 -10.46 -9.41 1.53
N GLN A 41 -10.11 -8.91 0.34
CA GLN A 41 -8.90 -8.09 0.17
C GLN A 41 -9.12 -6.68 0.74
N GLU A 42 -10.35 -6.18 0.68
CA GLU A 42 -10.71 -4.86 1.17
C GLU A 42 -10.51 -4.73 2.69
N GLU A 43 -10.77 -5.80 3.45
CA GLU A 43 -10.52 -5.84 4.89
C GLU A 43 -9.03 -5.59 5.22
N LYS A 44 -8.13 -6.19 4.44
CA LYS A 44 -6.68 -5.99 4.57
C LYS A 44 -6.28 -4.57 4.18
N ALA A 45 -6.83 -4.07 3.06
CA ALA A 45 -6.58 -2.70 2.59
C ALA A 45 -7.04 -1.65 3.61
N ARG A 46 -8.22 -1.86 4.22
CA ARG A 46 -8.77 -1.00 5.27
C ARG A 46 -7.89 -0.99 6.51
N THR A 47 -7.36 -2.13 6.91
CA THR A 47 -6.42 -2.24 8.03
C THR A 47 -5.12 -1.47 7.75
N ALA A 48 -4.55 -1.65 6.55
CA ALA A 48 -3.36 -0.90 6.13
C ALA A 48 -3.60 0.62 6.05
N GLU A 49 -4.79 1.04 5.63
CA GLU A 49 -5.21 2.45 5.64
C GLU A 49 -5.37 3.01 7.05
N GLN A 50 -5.93 2.24 8.00
CA GLN A 50 -6.04 2.64 9.40
C GLN A 50 -4.68 2.87 10.07
N PHE A 51 -3.66 2.10 9.68
CA PHE A 51 -2.28 2.34 10.12
C PHE A 51 -1.63 3.54 9.42
N GLY A 52 -2.28 4.10 8.40
CA GLY A 52 -1.74 5.20 7.61
C GLY A 52 -0.64 4.76 6.65
N ALA A 53 -0.57 3.48 6.28
CA ALA A 53 0.47 2.95 5.40
C ALA A 53 -0.01 2.78 3.94
N ALA A 54 -1.34 2.81 3.72
CA ALA A 54 -1.96 2.67 2.42
C ALA A 54 -3.20 3.58 2.29
N VAL A 55 -3.73 3.70 1.08
CA VAL A 55 -5.06 4.27 0.82
C VAL A 55 -5.92 3.20 0.18
N ASN A 56 -7.09 2.95 0.75
CA ASN A 56 -8.05 2.00 0.23
C ASN A 56 -8.93 2.68 -0.83
N LEU A 57 -8.68 2.33 -2.10
CA LEU A 57 -9.45 2.87 -3.23
C LEU A 57 -10.79 2.14 -3.43
N GLY A 58 -11.06 1.07 -2.67
CA GLY A 58 -12.30 0.29 -2.73
C GLY A 58 -12.17 -0.95 -3.62
N LEU A 59 -13.30 -1.54 -3.99
CA LEU A 59 -13.37 -2.62 -4.98
C LEU A 59 -13.17 -2.08 -6.39
N ALA A 60 -12.59 -2.87 -7.29
CA ALA A 60 -12.32 -2.48 -8.67
C ALA A 60 -13.61 -2.07 -9.43
N GLU A 61 -14.72 -2.73 -9.13
CA GLU A 61 -16.05 -2.42 -9.71
C GLU A 61 -16.64 -1.11 -9.18
N GLU A 62 -16.18 -0.65 -8.01
CA GLU A 62 -16.66 0.55 -7.31
C GLU A 62 -15.57 1.64 -7.22
N PHE A 63 -14.52 1.49 -8.00
CA PHE A 63 -13.33 2.33 -7.94
C PHE A 63 -13.67 3.80 -8.25
N GLN A 64 -13.26 4.72 -7.37
CA GLN A 64 -13.54 6.16 -7.47
C GLN A 64 -12.25 6.93 -7.83
N PRO A 65 -12.07 7.38 -9.10
CA PRO A 65 -10.87 8.09 -9.54
C PRO A 65 -10.52 9.35 -8.74
N GLN A 66 -11.52 10.00 -8.13
CA GLN A 66 -11.36 11.24 -7.36
C GLN A 66 -10.45 11.04 -6.13
N LYS A 67 -10.40 9.81 -5.58
CA LYS A 67 -9.47 9.48 -4.49
C LYS A 67 -8.01 9.56 -4.92
N ILE A 68 -7.70 9.20 -6.18
CA ILE A 68 -6.34 9.32 -6.73
C ILE A 68 -5.98 10.80 -6.88
N GLU A 69 -6.87 11.61 -7.48
CA GLU A 69 -6.60 13.03 -7.69
C GLU A 69 -6.35 13.79 -6.38
N GLY A 70 -7.10 13.45 -5.32
CA GLY A 70 -6.87 13.97 -3.98
C GLY A 70 -5.52 13.54 -3.42
N PHE A 71 -5.19 12.25 -3.58
CA PHE A 71 -3.93 11.71 -3.08
C PHE A 71 -2.69 12.28 -3.79
N LEU A 72 -2.73 12.48 -5.10
CA LEU A 72 -1.59 13.01 -5.87
C LEU A 72 -1.19 14.44 -5.48
N LYS A 73 -2.05 15.16 -4.75
CA LYS A 73 -1.76 16.49 -4.19
C LYS A 73 -1.05 16.42 -2.83
N THR A 74 -0.88 15.22 -2.28
CA THR A 74 -0.28 15.01 -0.96
C THR A 74 1.22 15.31 -1.02
N PRO A 75 1.78 16.06 -0.06
CA PRO A 75 3.22 16.35 -0.04
C PRO A 75 4.04 15.09 0.21
N ARG A 76 5.29 15.08 -0.28
CA ARG A 76 6.25 13.98 -0.08
C ARG A 76 6.41 13.56 1.38
N THR A 77 6.34 14.52 2.31
CA THR A 77 6.41 14.26 3.76
C THR A 77 5.32 13.33 4.27
N CYS A 78 4.18 13.24 3.60
CA CYS A 78 3.17 12.25 3.93
C CYS A 78 3.56 10.86 3.44
N LEU A 79 4.13 10.73 2.24
CA LEU A 79 4.65 9.45 1.73
C LEU A 79 5.73 8.90 2.67
N GLU A 80 6.60 9.75 3.22
CA GLU A 80 7.59 9.37 4.22
C GLU A 80 6.95 8.84 5.51
N LYS A 81 5.87 9.49 5.98
CA LYS A 81 5.09 9.01 7.14
C LYS A 81 4.42 7.67 6.86
N MET A 82 3.83 7.51 5.67
CA MET A 82 3.21 6.26 5.24
C MET A 82 4.24 5.13 5.13
N SER A 83 5.42 5.43 4.59
CA SER A 83 6.55 4.50 4.50
C SER A 83 6.96 3.99 5.88
N ARG A 84 7.08 4.91 6.86
CA ARG A 84 7.38 4.54 8.24
C ARG A 84 6.29 3.66 8.83
N ALA A 85 5.03 4.06 8.68
CA ALA A 85 3.89 3.30 9.20
C ALA A 85 3.85 1.87 8.65
N GLY A 86 4.14 1.65 7.37
CA GLY A 86 4.21 0.31 6.77
C GLY A 86 5.26 -0.57 7.43
N LYS A 87 6.49 -0.06 7.58
CA LYS A 87 7.62 -0.79 8.18
C LYS A 87 7.42 -1.10 9.66
N ASP A 88 6.69 -0.24 10.38
CA ASP A 88 6.37 -0.46 11.79
C ASP A 88 5.34 -1.59 11.98
N GLN A 89 4.55 -1.91 10.96
CA GLN A 89 3.51 -2.95 11.00
C GLN A 89 3.96 -4.28 10.36
N VAL A 90 4.85 -4.24 9.37
CA VAL A 90 5.31 -5.43 8.64
C VAL A 90 6.83 -5.50 8.63
N ASP A 91 7.39 -6.46 9.37
CA ASP A 91 8.84 -6.65 9.53
C ASP A 91 9.51 -7.44 8.40
N GLY A 92 8.73 -8.01 7.49
CA GLY A 92 9.21 -8.83 6.37
C GLY A 92 9.74 -10.22 6.74
N LYS A 93 9.56 -10.68 7.99
CA LYS A 93 10.09 -11.97 8.48
C LYS A 93 9.09 -13.13 8.42
N GLY A 94 7.84 -12.84 8.07
CA GLY A 94 6.79 -13.86 7.98
C GLY A 94 6.44 -14.43 9.37
N ILE A 95 6.22 -15.75 9.45
CA ILE A 95 5.81 -16.41 10.70
C ILE A 95 6.96 -16.73 11.65
N PHE A 96 8.21 -16.59 11.20
CA PHE A 96 9.40 -16.92 11.98
C PHE A 96 10.00 -15.61 12.52
N ARG A 97 9.92 -15.45 13.85
CA ARG A 97 10.51 -14.32 14.57
C ARG A 97 11.95 -14.60 14.97
#